data_AF-A0A3A6N9Z5-F1
#
_entry.id   AF-A0A3A6N9Z5-F1
#
_cell.length_a   1.000
_cell.length_b   1.000
_cell.length_c   1.000
_cell.angle_alpha   90.00
_cell.angle_beta   90.00
_cell.angle_gamma   90.00
#
_symmetry.space_group_name_H-M   'P 1'
#
loop_
_entity.id
_entity.type
_entity.pdbx_description
1 polymer ?
#
loop_
_entity_poly.entity_id
_entity_poly.type
_entity_poly.pdbx_seq_one_letter_code
_entity_poly.pdbx_strand_id
1 'polypeptide(L)'
;MPEYIGWRATQGTPDTDKLIAEFQEALSKEIAALKEGQGGQRILAQSGELVGHFSGRHLYRFHIDVDLTIPDDSPAQVIIEAEVLTAHVVSVEPNEITLAFDKDFGDFISQAIIQTAPWFLLQQLKTRLQEVRDGKLSFNSPNALKLFGFVEPASSNAKPAQGVAVTKRVPHG
;
A
#
# COMPACT_ATOMS: atom_id res chain seq x y z
N MET A 1 -31.15 26.98 9.22
CA MET A 1 -29.84 26.96 8.53
C MET A 1 -28.82 26.51 9.55
N PRO A 2 -28.13 25.37 9.40
CA PRO A 2 -27.06 25.01 10.32
C PRO A 2 -25.90 25.98 10.15
N GLU A 3 -25.35 26.44 11.27
CA GLU A 3 -24.18 27.30 11.34
C GLU A 3 -22.98 26.54 10.77
N TYR A 4 -22.32 27.10 9.75
CA TYR A 4 -21.12 26.50 9.16
C TYR A 4 -19.98 26.64 10.18
N ILE A 5 -19.71 25.57 10.93
CA ILE A 5 -18.60 25.52 11.87
C ILE A 5 -17.33 25.44 11.02
N GLY A 6 -16.76 26.61 10.70
CA GLY A 6 -15.57 26.74 9.86
C GLY A 6 -14.39 25.91 10.37
N TRP A 7 -13.44 25.71 9.45
CA TRP A 7 -12.15 25.08 9.67
C TRP A 7 -11.50 25.57 10.98
N ARG A 8 -11.39 24.71 11.99
CA ARG A 8 -10.62 24.99 13.22
C ARG A 8 -9.34 24.17 13.18
N ALA A 9 -8.25 24.77 12.69
CA ALA A 9 -6.91 24.26 12.95
C ALA A 9 -6.69 24.29 14.46
N THR A 10 -6.71 23.13 15.12
CA THR A 10 -6.76 23.13 16.59
C THR A 10 -5.42 23.35 17.27
N GLN A 11 -4.25 23.12 16.66
CA GLN A 11 -2.97 23.31 17.37
C GLN A 11 -1.79 23.51 16.41
N GLY A 12 -1.32 24.75 16.22
CA GLY A 12 0.01 25.07 15.63
C GLY A 12 0.36 24.39 14.30
N THR A 13 1.61 24.57 13.83
CA THR A 13 2.16 23.68 12.79
C THR A 13 2.72 22.46 13.50
N PRO A 14 2.22 21.24 13.25
CA PRO A 14 2.71 20.05 13.94
C PRO A 14 4.15 19.74 13.55
N ASP A 15 4.91 19.27 14.53
CA ASP A 15 6.22 18.67 14.31
C ASP A 15 6.02 17.37 13.51
N THR A 16 6.43 17.39 12.25
CA THR A 16 6.26 16.25 11.34
C THR A 16 7.09 15.05 11.80
N ASP A 17 8.27 15.27 12.37
CA ASP A 17 9.12 14.18 12.85
C ASP A 17 8.49 13.50 14.07
N LYS A 18 7.90 14.29 14.96
CA LYS A 18 7.13 13.77 16.10
C LYS A 18 5.91 12.98 15.63
N LEU A 19 5.16 13.49 14.65
CA LEU A 19 3.99 12.79 14.12
C LEU A 19 4.37 11.45 13.46
N ILE A 20 5.47 11.43 12.69
CA ILE A 20 5.96 10.19 12.09
C ILE A 20 6.38 9.20 13.19
N ALA A 21 7.04 9.64 14.25
CA ALA A 21 7.41 8.76 15.37
C ALA A 21 6.18 8.14 16.05
N GLU A 22 5.13 8.93 16.31
CA GLU A 22 3.87 8.42 16.88
C GLU A 22 3.20 7.40 15.96
N PHE A 23 3.19 7.65 14.64
CA PHE A 23 2.68 6.70 13.64
C PHE A 23 3.49 5.41 13.61
N GLN A 24 4.82 5.48 13.67
CA GLN A 24 5.69 4.30 13.71
C GLN A 24 5.45 3.47 14.98
N GLU A 25 5.18 4.11 16.13
CA GLU A 25 4.83 3.42 17.36
C GLU A 25 3.47 2.71 17.23
N ALA A 26 2.46 3.40 16.73
CA ALA A 26 1.12 2.83 16.50
C ALA A 26 1.17 1.63 15.53
N LEU A 27 1.89 1.77 14.41
CA LEU A 27 2.13 0.68 13.46
C LEU A 27 2.83 -0.51 14.11
N SER A 28 3.78 -0.26 15.04
CA SER A 28 4.48 -1.35 15.73
C SER A 28 3.55 -2.16 16.62
N LYS A 29 2.61 -1.50 17.32
CA LYS A 29 1.60 -2.16 18.14
C LYS A 29 0.64 -2.98 17.29
N GLU A 30 0.19 -2.43 16.16
CA GLU A 30 -0.69 -3.12 15.21
C GLU A 30 -0.01 -4.34 14.59
N ILE A 31 1.24 -4.20 14.13
CA ILE A 31 2.04 -5.32 13.60
C ILE A 31 2.19 -6.43 14.64
N ALA A 32 2.42 -6.09 15.91
CA ALA A 32 2.51 -7.08 16.99
C ALA A 32 1.18 -7.83 17.17
N ALA A 33 0.06 -7.10 17.27
CA ALA A 33 -1.27 -7.69 17.40
C ALA A 33 -1.63 -8.61 16.21
N LEU A 34 -1.32 -8.19 14.98
CA LEU A 34 -1.55 -9.00 13.78
C LEU A 34 -0.69 -10.26 13.75
N LYS A 35 0.57 -10.19 14.21
CA LYS A 35 1.45 -11.36 14.31
C LYS A 35 0.97 -12.37 15.35
N GLU A 36 0.31 -11.91 16.41
CA GLU A 36 -0.23 -12.76 17.48
C GLU A 36 -1.59 -13.38 17.12
N GLY A 37 -2.46 -12.64 16.41
CA GLY A 37 -3.87 -13.02 16.20
C GLY A 37 -4.27 -13.42 14.78
N GLN A 38 -3.49 -13.06 13.75
CA GLN A 38 -3.83 -13.32 12.34
C GLN A 38 -2.63 -13.94 11.61
N GLY A 39 -2.62 -15.27 11.55
CA GLY A 39 -1.64 -16.01 10.76
C GLY A 39 -1.78 -15.66 9.28
N GLY A 40 -0.67 -15.21 8.69
CA GLY A 40 -0.58 -15.09 7.24
C GLY A 40 -0.75 -16.45 6.55
N GLN A 41 -1.14 -16.45 5.28
CA GLN A 41 -1.17 -17.69 4.49
C GLN A 41 0.25 -18.06 4.10
N ARG A 42 0.55 -19.37 4.17
CA ARG A 42 1.79 -19.96 3.65
C ARG A 42 1.44 -20.87 2.51
N ILE A 43 2.08 -20.62 1.37
CA ILE A 43 1.67 -21.21 0.10
C ILE A 43 2.92 -21.81 -0.52
N LEU A 44 2.79 -23.09 -0.87
CA LEU A 44 3.80 -23.77 -1.65
C LEU A 44 3.65 -23.34 -3.11
N ALA A 45 4.72 -22.81 -3.66
CA ALA A 45 4.82 -22.42 -5.05
C ALA A 45 5.92 -23.27 -5.72
N GLN A 46 5.66 -23.76 -6.92
CA GLN A 46 6.54 -24.69 -7.64
C GLN A 46 6.79 -24.21 -9.06
N SER A 47 7.87 -24.72 -9.66
CA SER A 47 8.17 -24.51 -11.08
C SER A 47 8.16 -23.02 -11.48
N GLY A 48 8.88 -22.21 -10.71
CA GLY A 48 9.01 -20.78 -10.97
C GLY A 48 9.82 -20.54 -12.25
N GLU A 49 9.22 -19.96 -13.28
CA GLU A 49 9.89 -19.64 -14.53
C GLU A 49 10.08 -18.12 -14.66
N LEU A 50 11.25 -17.69 -15.13
CA LEU A 50 11.47 -16.29 -15.49
C LEU A 50 10.64 -15.95 -16.73
N VAL A 51 9.65 -15.08 -16.58
CA VAL A 51 8.72 -14.69 -17.64
C VAL A 51 8.98 -13.29 -18.19
N GLY A 52 9.85 -12.51 -17.55
CA GLY A 52 10.29 -11.23 -18.07
C GLY A 52 10.94 -10.31 -17.05
N HIS A 53 11.11 -9.05 -17.45
CA HIS A 53 11.67 -8.00 -16.63
C HIS A 53 10.82 -6.73 -16.76
N PHE A 54 10.59 -6.05 -15.64
CA PHE A 54 9.86 -4.78 -15.62
C PHE A 54 10.43 -3.86 -14.55
N SER A 55 10.73 -2.61 -14.92
CA SER A 55 11.20 -1.58 -13.99
C SER A 55 12.39 -2.02 -13.10
N GLY A 56 13.34 -2.76 -13.67
CA GLY A 56 14.51 -3.28 -12.95
C GLY A 56 14.26 -4.49 -12.06
N ARG A 57 13.07 -5.10 -12.15
CA ARG A 57 12.70 -6.33 -11.42
C ARG A 57 12.56 -7.52 -12.36
N HIS A 58 12.77 -8.71 -11.81
CA HIS A 58 12.65 -10.01 -12.47
C HIS A 58 11.29 -10.62 -12.13
N LEU A 59 10.53 -11.02 -13.14
CA LEU A 59 9.19 -11.59 -12.98
C LEU A 59 9.27 -13.10 -13.08
N TYR A 60 8.84 -13.78 -12.02
CA TYR A 60 8.76 -15.24 -11.97
C TYR A 60 7.32 -15.68 -11.83
N ARG A 61 6.89 -16.60 -12.69
CA ARG A 61 5.57 -17.23 -12.62
C ARG A 61 5.70 -18.61 -12.01
N PHE A 62 4.94 -18.87 -10.95
CA PHE A 62 4.92 -20.14 -10.25
C PHE A 62 3.56 -20.81 -10.36
N HIS A 63 3.55 -22.14 -10.25
CA HIS A 63 2.34 -22.92 -10.01
C HIS A 63 2.02 -23.00 -8.53
N ILE A 64 0.74 -22.90 -8.19
CA ILE A 64 0.19 -23.01 -6.84
C ILE A 64 -1.05 -23.91 -6.86
N ASP A 65 -1.27 -24.68 -5.80
CA ASP A 65 -2.43 -25.59 -5.69
C ASP A 65 -3.57 -25.01 -4.84
N VAL A 66 -3.57 -23.69 -4.65
CA VAL A 66 -4.55 -22.99 -3.82
C VAL A 66 -5.14 -21.81 -4.57
N ASP A 67 -6.44 -21.59 -4.39
CA ASP A 67 -7.09 -20.37 -4.86
C ASP A 67 -6.71 -19.21 -3.95
N LEU A 68 -6.17 -18.15 -4.55
CA LEU A 68 -5.76 -16.95 -3.85
C LEU A 68 -6.59 -15.75 -4.28
N THR A 69 -6.93 -14.92 -3.30
CA THR A 69 -7.48 -13.58 -3.56
C THR A 69 -6.54 -12.58 -2.89
N ILE A 70 -5.49 -12.22 -3.62
CA ILE A 70 -4.53 -11.21 -3.21
C ILE A 70 -4.58 -10.09 -4.25
N PRO A 71 -4.71 -8.82 -3.84
CA PRO A 71 -4.65 -7.70 -4.78
C PRO A 71 -3.31 -7.62 -5.51
N ASP A 72 -3.33 -7.15 -6.76
CA ASP A 72 -2.11 -6.80 -7.48
C ASP A 72 -1.29 -5.76 -6.70
N ASP A 73 0.03 -5.81 -6.87
CA ASP A 73 1.05 -5.05 -6.15
C ASP A 73 1.09 -5.27 -4.62
N SER A 74 0.40 -6.31 -4.12
CA SER A 74 0.53 -6.70 -2.71
C SER A 74 1.94 -7.17 -2.40
N PRO A 75 2.55 -6.72 -1.29
CA PRO A 75 3.84 -7.24 -0.86
C PRO A 75 3.69 -8.64 -0.27
N ALA A 76 4.65 -9.52 -0.59
CA ALA A 76 4.75 -10.86 -0.04
C ALA A 76 6.17 -11.12 0.45
N GLN A 77 6.29 -11.96 1.48
CA GLN A 77 7.57 -12.53 1.87
C GLN A 77 7.72 -13.89 1.20
N VAL A 78 8.87 -14.14 0.57
CA VAL A 78 9.10 -15.38 -0.17
C VAL A 78 10.36 -16.05 0.35
N ILE A 79 10.31 -17.36 0.52
CA ILE A 79 11.45 -18.18 0.91
C ILE A 79 11.88 -19.01 -0.28
N ILE A 80 13.11 -18.81 -0.75
CA ILE A 80 13.76 -19.57 -1.84
C ILE A 80 15.11 -20.06 -1.31
N GLU A 81 15.40 -21.36 -1.38
CA GLU A 81 16.68 -21.94 -0.96
C GLU A 81 17.18 -21.48 0.44
N ALA A 82 16.24 -21.32 1.38
CA ALA A 82 16.44 -20.79 2.74
C ALA A 82 16.74 -19.29 2.87
N GLU A 83 16.75 -18.53 1.78
CA GLU A 83 16.80 -17.07 1.78
C GLU A 83 15.38 -16.49 1.91
N VAL A 84 15.22 -15.48 2.77
CA VAL A 84 13.94 -14.79 2.98
C VAL A 84 13.98 -13.44 2.28
N LEU A 85 13.08 -13.25 1.31
CA LEU A 85 13.06 -12.13 0.38
C LEU A 85 11.71 -11.41 0.42
N THR A 86 11.71 -10.16 -0.06
CA THR A 86 10.46 -9.45 -0.36
C THR A 86 10.18 -9.56 -1.85
N ALA A 87 8.92 -9.82 -2.20
CA ALA A 87 8.43 -9.81 -3.56
C ALA A 87 7.14 -8.98 -3.65
N HIS A 88 6.77 -8.60 -4.87
CA HIS A 88 5.47 -7.98 -5.16
C HIS A 88 4.63 -8.94 -5.99
N VAL A 89 3.36 -9.11 -5.64
CA VAL A 89 2.40 -9.85 -6.45
C VAL A 89 2.09 -9.04 -7.70
N VAL A 90 2.39 -9.58 -8.87
CA VAL A 90 2.10 -8.94 -10.17
C VAL A 90 0.71 -9.34 -10.65
N SER A 91 0.40 -10.63 -10.57
CA SER A 91 -0.90 -11.18 -10.90
C SER A 91 -1.14 -12.47 -10.13
N VAL A 92 -2.41 -12.76 -9.88
CA VAL A 92 -2.88 -14.06 -9.41
C VAL A 92 -3.88 -14.59 -10.42
N GLU A 93 -3.58 -15.74 -11.00
CA GLU A 93 -4.42 -16.46 -11.94
C GLU A 93 -4.78 -17.83 -11.35
N PRO A 94 -5.76 -18.56 -11.90
CA PRO A 94 -6.05 -19.92 -11.43
C PRO A 94 -4.80 -20.81 -11.50
N ASN A 95 -4.41 -21.37 -10.36
CA ASN A 95 -3.22 -22.19 -10.17
C ASN A 95 -1.86 -21.52 -10.47
N GLU A 96 -1.83 -20.21 -10.68
CA GLU A 96 -0.59 -19.50 -11.00
C GLU A 96 -0.48 -18.18 -10.26
N ILE A 97 0.75 -17.83 -9.89
CA ILE A 97 1.06 -16.52 -9.32
C ILE A 97 2.34 -15.98 -9.95
N THR A 98 2.27 -14.73 -10.39
CA THR A 98 3.45 -14.02 -10.90
C THR A 98 3.96 -13.07 -9.82
N LEU A 99 5.24 -13.18 -9.50
CA LEU A 99 5.92 -12.38 -8.49
C LEU A 99 7.07 -11.60 -9.10
N ALA A 100 7.24 -10.35 -8.68
CA ALA A 100 8.39 -9.52 -9.05
C ALA A 100 9.40 -9.47 -7.91
N PHE A 101 10.68 -9.70 -8.25
CA PHE A 101 11.82 -9.67 -7.34
C PHE A 101 12.86 -8.65 -7.82
N ASP A 102 13.56 -8.00 -6.88
CA ASP A 102 14.71 -7.15 -7.20
C ASP A 102 15.97 -7.99 -7.53
N LYS A 103 16.00 -9.26 -7.11
CA LYS A 103 17.10 -10.22 -7.34
C LYS A 103 16.76 -11.16 -8.49
N ASP A 104 17.78 -11.47 -9.29
CA ASP A 104 17.75 -12.52 -10.32
C ASP A 104 18.09 -13.89 -9.71
N PHE A 105 17.28 -14.91 -10.00
CA PHE A 105 17.48 -16.31 -9.62
C PHE A 105 17.79 -17.21 -10.83
N GLY A 106 18.02 -16.62 -12.01
CA GLY A 106 18.17 -17.33 -13.27
C GLY A 106 16.84 -17.68 -13.91
N ASP A 107 16.84 -18.61 -14.86
CA ASP A 107 15.65 -18.93 -15.67
C ASP A 107 14.59 -19.74 -14.89
N PHE A 108 14.99 -20.42 -13.80
CA PHE A 108 14.15 -21.38 -13.11
C PHE A 108 14.39 -21.43 -11.60
N ILE A 109 13.29 -21.48 -10.83
CA ILE A 109 13.25 -21.68 -9.38
C ILE A 109 12.41 -22.93 -9.11
N SER A 110 13.01 -23.96 -8.53
CA SER A 110 12.32 -25.24 -8.30
C SER A 110 11.11 -25.11 -7.37
N GLN A 111 11.28 -24.39 -6.27
CA GLN A 111 10.28 -24.25 -5.22
C GLN A 111 10.46 -22.94 -4.46
N ALA A 112 9.34 -22.34 -4.05
CA ALA A 112 9.29 -21.21 -3.15
C ALA A 112 8.19 -21.40 -2.09
N ILE A 113 8.34 -20.76 -0.93
CA ILE A 113 7.25 -20.61 0.04
C ILE A 113 6.84 -19.14 0.06
N ILE A 114 5.62 -18.86 -0.38
CA ILE A 114 5.06 -17.51 -0.37
C ILE A 114 4.31 -17.35 0.96
N GLN A 115 4.62 -16.26 1.66
CA GLN A 115 3.94 -15.85 2.87
C GLN A 115 3.25 -14.52 2.61
N THR A 116 1.95 -14.48 2.81
CA THR A 116 1.15 -13.25 2.73
C THR A 116 0.49 -12.99 4.06
N ALA A 117 0.63 -11.77 4.57
CA ALA A 117 0.10 -11.40 5.86
C ALA A 117 -0.22 -9.90 5.88
N PRO A 118 -1.33 -9.48 6.50
CA PRO A 118 -1.70 -8.07 6.56
C PRO A 118 -0.60 -7.15 7.13
N TRP A 119 0.21 -7.68 8.06
CA TRP A 119 1.27 -6.91 8.72
C TRP A 119 2.46 -6.59 7.79
N PHE A 120 2.65 -7.28 6.66
CA PHE A 120 3.75 -6.96 5.75
C PHE A 120 3.65 -5.55 5.18
N LEU A 121 2.43 -5.14 4.77
CA LEU A 121 2.18 -3.80 4.26
C LEU A 121 2.44 -2.74 5.35
N LEU A 122 2.00 -3.00 6.58
CA LEU A 122 2.26 -2.10 7.71
C LEU A 122 3.76 -1.99 8.03
N GLN A 123 4.49 -3.10 7.92
CA GLN A 123 5.94 -3.12 8.11
C GLN A 123 6.65 -2.30 7.03
N GLN A 124 6.24 -2.41 5.77
CA GLN A 124 6.77 -1.59 4.68
C GLN A 124 6.45 -0.11 4.89
N LEU A 125 5.22 0.24 5.28
CA LEU A 125 4.85 1.62 5.59
C LEU A 125 5.72 2.20 6.71
N LYS A 126 5.93 1.43 7.79
CA LYS A 126 6.83 1.82 8.89
C LYS A 126 8.26 2.08 8.39
N THR A 127 8.78 1.25 7.49
CA THR A 127 10.10 1.45 6.85
C THR A 127 10.12 2.72 6.02
N ARG A 128 9.12 2.97 5.16
CA ARG A 128 9.03 4.20 4.35
C ARG A 128 9.01 5.46 5.21
N LEU A 129 8.25 5.42 6.31
CA LEU A 129 8.23 6.51 7.29
C LEU A 129 9.61 6.74 7.94
N GLN A 130 10.38 5.68 8.18
CA GLN A 130 11.76 5.81 8.66
C GLN A 130 12.67 6.43 7.59
N GLU A 131 12.54 6.03 6.32
CA GLU A 131 13.31 6.60 5.21
C GLU A 131 13.05 8.11 5.06
N VAL A 132 11.83 8.58 5.32
CA VAL A 132 11.51 10.02 5.33
C VAL A 132 12.28 10.73 6.45
N ARG A 133 12.28 10.18 7.67
CA ARG A 133 13.02 10.76 8.81
C ARG A 133 14.53 10.74 8.61
N ASP A 134 15.04 9.70 7.96
CA ASP A 134 16.46 9.55 7.61
C ASP A 134 16.87 10.46 6.41
N GLY A 135 15.92 11.17 5.79
CA GLY A 135 16.17 12.01 4.61
C GLY A 135 16.43 11.23 3.31
N LYS A 136 16.15 9.91 3.30
CA LYS A 136 16.33 9.02 2.14
C LYS A 136 15.15 9.06 1.17
N LEU A 137 13.97 9.47 1.65
CA LEU A 137 12.75 9.57 0.87
C LEU A 137 12.11 10.94 1.02
N SER A 138 11.84 11.62 -0.10
CA SER A 138 11.09 12.89 -0.09
C SER A 138 9.59 12.62 0.12
N PHE A 139 8.96 13.36 1.01
CA PHE A 139 7.53 13.24 1.33
C PHE A 139 6.81 14.58 1.18
N ASN A 140 5.59 14.56 0.63
CA ASN A 140 4.75 15.75 0.49
C ASN A 140 4.05 16.09 1.82
N SER A 141 4.86 16.52 2.80
CA SER A 141 4.37 16.94 4.11
C SER A 141 3.27 18.00 4.03
N PRO A 142 3.36 19.06 3.19
CA PRO A 142 2.30 20.06 3.10
C PRO A 142 0.93 19.48 2.74
N ASN A 143 0.84 18.53 1.82
CA ASN A 143 -0.44 17.90 1.46
C ASN A 143 -0.92 16.91 2.52
N ALA A 144 -0.01 16.18 3.16
CA ALA A 144 -0.37 15.31 4.28
C ALA A 144 -0.96 16.12 5.45
N LEU A 145 -0.33 17.23 5.81
CA LEU A 145 -0.82 18.11 6.86
C LEU A 145 -2.18 18.73 6.53
N LYS A 146 -2.48 18.99 5.25
CA LYS A 146 -3.82 19.39 4.82
C LYS A 146 -4.84 18.27 4.98
N LEU A 147 -4.50 17.05 4.58
CA LEU A 147 -5.38 15.88 4.68
C LEU A 147 -5.78 15.60 6.14
N PHE A 148 -4.82 15.65 7.05
CA PHE A 148 -5.06 15.44 8.48
C PHE A 148 -5.60 16.67 9.20
N GLY A 149 -5.75 17.78 8.47
CA GLY A 149 -6.38 18.95 9.04
C GLY A 149 -5.50 19.73 10.02
N PHE A 150 -4.19 19.70 9.79
CA PHE A 150 -3.24 20.57 10.48
C PHE A 150 -2.99 21.88 9.72
N VAL A 151 -3.19 21.87 8.42
CA VAL A 151 -3.01 23.04 7.54
C VAL A 151 -4.28 23.23 6.72
N GLU A 152 -4.68 24.49 6.52
CA GLU A 152 -5.83 24.80 5.69
C GLU A 152 -5.58 24.36 4.23
N PRO A 153 -6.51 23.60 3.61
CA PRO A 153 -6.41 23.27 2.21
C PRO A 153 -6.60 24.55 1.39
N ALA A 154 -5.52 25.03 0.78
CA ALA A 154 -5.59 26.10 -0.21
C ALA A 154 -6.38 25.59 -1.42
N SER A 155 -7.68 25.85 -1.44
CA SER A 155 -8.48 25.72 -2.65
C SER A 155 -8.10 26.89 -3.55
N SER A 156 -7.49 26.58 -4.71
CA SER A 156 -7.61 27.52 -5.83
C SER A 156 -9.11 27.73 -6.02
N ASN A 157 -9.55 28.98 -6.02
CA ASN A 157 -10.94 29.36 -6.29
C ASN A 157 -11.30 28.98 -7.74
N ALA A 158 -11.36 27.70 -8.08
CA ALA A 158 -12.21 27.23 -9.15
C ALA A 158 -13.63 27.41 -8.60
N LYS A 159 -14.29 28.50 -9.03
CA LYS A 159 -15.72 28.67 -8.78
C LYS A 159 -16.40 27.33 -9.08
N PRO A 160 -17.18 26.74 -8.16
CA PRO A 160 -18.02 25.61 -8.52
C PRO A 160 -18.82 26.05 -9.74
N ALA A 161 -18.76 25.27 -10.82
CA ALA A 161 -19.60 25.53 -11.98
C ALA A 161 -21.03 25.69 -11.46
N GLN A 162 -21.58 26.89 -11.67
CA GLN A 162 -22.89 27.26 -11.17
C GLN A 162 -23.88 26.16 -11.55
N GLY A 163 -24.73 25.81 -10.58
CA GLY A 163 -25.51 24.59 -10.56
C GLY A 163 -26.06 24.15 -11.90
N VAL A 164 -26.03 22.84 -12.13
CA VAL A 164 -26.86 22.19 -13.14
C VAL A 164 -28.28 22.69 -12.94
N ALA A 165 -28.74 23.51 -13.89
CA ALA A 165 -30.10 24.02 -13.91
C ALA A 165 -31.05 22.82 -13.87
N VAL A 166 -31.83 22.72 -12.79
CA VAL A 166 -32.96 21.79 -12.73
C VAL A 166 -33.92 22.22 -13.82
N THR A 167 -33.88 21.54 -14.96
CA THR A 167 -34.85 21.71 -16.04
C THR A 167 -36.24 21.40 -15.49
N LYS A 168 -37.09 22.43 -15.40
CA LYS A 168 -38.51 22.30 -15.08
C LYS A 168 -39.13 21.23 -15.98
N ARG A 169 -39.78 20.21 -15.38
CA ARG A 169 -40.70 19.33 -16.11
C ARG A 169 -41.85 20.18 -16.64
N VAL A 170 -42.15 20.00 -17.93
CA VAL A 170 -43.29 20.60 -18.63
C VAL A 170 -44.55 19.84 -18.22
N PRO A 171 -45.68 20.50 -17.92
CA PRO A 171 -46.94 19.79 -17.66
C PRO A 171 -47.48 19.26 -19.00
N HIS A 172 -47.91 18.00 -19.03
CA HIS A 172 -48.82 17.51 -20.07
C HIS A 172 -50.24 17.67 -19.55
N GLY A 173 -51.08 18.27 -20.40
CA GLY A 173 -52.46 18.65 -20.11
C GLY A 173 -53.45 17.50 -20.08
#